data_AF-A0A2P7BN12-F1
#
_entry.id   AF-A0A2P7BN12-F1
#
_cell.length_a   1.000
_cell.length_b   1.000
_cell.length_c   1.000
_cell.angle_alpha   90.00
_cell.angle_beta   90.00
_cell.angle_gamma   90.00
#
_symmetry.space_group_name_H-M   'P 1'
#
loop_
_entity.id
_entity.type
_entity.pdbx_description
1 polymer ?
#
loop_
_entity_poly.entity_id
_entity_poly.type
_entity_poly.pdbx_seq_one_letter_code
_entity_poly.pdbx_strand_id
1 'polypeptide(L)'
;MNRPTIALLPLVLTIGLHSPFAFADEGSASQLATINKIIRGEGKPGETATTKNGEVVYTVLEGGVVEIRNLRYKTVQRFNTIKPNDNYRSK
;
A
#
# COMPACT_ATOMS: atom_id res chain seq x y z
N MET A 1 -50.36 -21.93 32.24
CA MET A 1 -50.54 -21.06 31.06
C MET A 1 -49.92 -19.69 31.36
N ASN A 2 -48.59 -19.57 31.27
CA ASN A 2 -47.77 -19.10 30.14
C ASN A 2 -47.56 -17.58 30.20
N ARG A 3 -46.45 -17.13 30.82
CA ARG A 3 -46.00 -15.73 30.77
C ARG A 3 -45.14 -15.53 29.51
N PRO A 4 -45.31 -14.45 28.74
CA PRO A 4 -44.42 -14.15 27.63
C PRO A 4 -43.11 -13.54 28.15
N THR A 5 -42.01 -14.28 28.03
CA THR A 5 -40.66 -13.75 28.24
C THR A 5 -40.25 -13.02 26.96
N ILE A 6 -40.23 -11.69 27.01
CA ILE A 6 -39.74 -10.85 25.91
C ILE A 6 -38.21 -10.79 26.02
N ALA A 7 -37.52 -11.43 25.08
CA ALA A 7 -36.07 -11.34 24.94
C ALA A 7 -35.69 -10.01 24.28
N LEU A 8 -34.98 -9.16 25.02
CA LEU A 8 -34.33 -7.95 24.50
C LEU A 8 -33.05 -8.34 23.74
N LEU A 9 -33.01 -8.10 22.43
CA LEU A 9 -31.80 -8.20 21.62
C LEU A 9 -30.96 -6.92 21.79
N PRO A 10 -29.67 -7.00 22.16
CA PRO A 10 -28.81 -5.83 22.16
C PRO A 10 -28.38 -5.50 20.71
N LEU A 11 -28.75 -4.31 20.25
CA LEU A 11 -28.25 -3.72 19.00
C LEU A 11 -26.78 -3.30 19.23
N VAL A 12 -25.84 -4.10 18.75
CA VAL A 12 -24.41 -3.74 18.76
C VAL A 12 -24.15 -2.76 17.61
N LEU A 13 -24.05 -1.47 17.94
CA LEU A 13 -23.65 -0.44 17.00
C LEU A 13 -22.11 -0.35 16.97
N THR A 14 -21.47 -1.06 16.03
CA THR A 14 -20.04 -0.90 15.75
C THR A 14 -19.82 0.38 14.94
N ILE A 15 -19.59 1.50 15.62
CA ILE A 15 -19.05 2.72 15.01
C ILE A 15 -17.57 2.47 14.71
N GLY A 16 -17.30 2.00 13.48
CA GLY A 16 -15.94 1.92 12.95
C GLY A 16 -15.40 3.33 12.79
N LEU A 17 -14.62 3.79 13.77
CA LEU A 17 -13.81 5.01 13.66
C LEU A 17 -12.73 4.74 12.60
N HIS A 18 -13.06 4.97 11.32
CA HIS A 18 -12.06 5.11 10.28
C HIS A 18 -11.36 6.45 10.51
N SER A 19 -10.37 6.45 11.40
CA SER A 19 -9.42 7.54 11.52
C SER A 19 -8.73 7.71 10.16
N PRO A 20 -8.85 8.85 9.46
CA PRO A 20 -7.94 9.13 8.37
C PRO A 20 -6.55 9.25 8.98
N PHE A 21 -5.62 8.39 8.56
CA PHE A 21 -4.21 8.52 8.89
C PHE A 21 -3.73 9.90 8.44
N ALA A 22 -3.66 10.85 9.36
CA ALA A 22 -3.03 12.13 9.14
C ALA A 22 -1.51 11.91 9.17
N PHE A 23 -0.93 11.61 8.01
CA PHE A 23 0.53 11.52 7.87
C PHE A 23 1.12 12.91 8.00
N ALA A 24 1.93 13.13 9.04
CA ALA A 24 2.66 14.36 9.28
C ALA A 24 3.61 14.71 8.11
N ASP A 25 3.65 15.99 7.75
CA ASP A 25 4.36 16.58 6.60
C ASP A 25 5.89 16.71 6.79
N GLU A 26 6.49 15.93 7.69
CA GLU A 26 7.96 15.79 7.78
C GLU A 26 8.50 14.76 6.76
N GLY A 27 7.60 14.03 6.09
CA GLY A 27 7.93 12.85 5.29
C GLY A 27 8.34 13.08 3.84
N SER A 28 8.26 14.28 3.26
CA SER A 28 8.36 14.42 1.78
C SER A 28 9.75 14.09 1.20
N ALA A 29 10.84 14.52 1.86
CA ALA A 29 12.21 14.20 1.43
C ALA A 29 12.54 12.72 1.68
N SER A 30 12.08 12.18 2.80
CA SER A 30 12.21 10.76 3.16
C SER A 30 11.44 9.86 2.17
N GLN A 31 10.21 10.23 1.82
CA GLN A 31 9.38 9.53 0.82
C GLN A 31 10.04 9.56 -0.56
N LEU A 32 10.60 10.70 -0.98
CA LEU A 32 11.31 10.77 -2.25
C LEU A 32 12.54 9.86 -2.28
N ALA A 33 13.32 9.81 -1.18
CA ALA A 33 14.45 8.90 -1.05
C ALA A 33 14.00 7.43 -1.15
N THR A 34 12.91 7.06 -0.48
CA THR A 34 12.33 5.71 -0.54
C THR A 34 11.82 5.38 -1.94
N ILE A 35 11.15 6.29 -2.62
CA ILE A 35 10.71 6.11 -4.02
C ILE A 35 11.91 5.82 -4.92
N ASN A 36 12.98 6.63 -4.81
CA ASN A 36 14.20 6.42 -5.60
C ASN A 36 14.84 5.06 -5.34
N LYS A 37 14.89 4.64 -4.07
CA LYS A 37 15.37 3.33 -3.65
C LYS A 37 14.54 2.19 -4.27
N ILE A 38 13.21 2.30 -4.25
CA ILE A 38 12.29 1.32 -4.86
C ILE A 38 12.52 1.23 -6.37
N ILE A 39 12.56 2.36 -7.08
CA ILE A 39 12.72 2.40 -8.55
C ILE A 39 14.09 1.83 -8.97
N ARG A 40 15.13 2.02 -8.15
CA ARG A 40 16.46 1.43 -8.37
C ARG A 40 16.54 -0.06 -8.05
N GLY A 41 15.48 -0.65 -7.49
CA GLY A 41 15.46 -2.04 -7.08
C GLY A 41 16.15 -2.34 -5.76
N GLU A 42 16.47 -1.32 -4.97
CA GLU A 42 17.04 -1.45 -3.63
C GLU A 42 15.94 -1.60 -2.55
N GLY A 43 14.68 -1.45 -2.93
CA GLY A 43 13.52 -1.58 -2.05
C GLY A 43 13.32 -3.01 -1.53
N LYS A 44 12.81 -3.13 -0.30
CA LYS A 44 12.50 -4.41 0.35
C LYS A 44 11.05 -4.80 0.09
N PRO A 45 10.71 -6.10 -0.03
CA PRO A 45 9.31 -6.54 -0.07
C PRO A 45 8.49 -5.95 1.09
N GLY A 46 7.30 -5.44 0.77
CA GLY A 46 6.42 -4.72 1.69
C GLY A 46 6.71 -3.23 1.83
N GLU A 47 7.85 -2.74 1.34
CA GLU A 47 8.19 -1.31 1.36
C GLU A 47 7.24 -0.53 0.44
N THR A 48 6.67 0.56 0.97
CA THR A 48 5.71 1.41 0.26
C THR A 48 6.10 2.88 0.42
N ALA A 49 5.98 3.64 -0.66
CA ALA A 49 6.16 5.07 -0.64
C ALA A 49 5.13 5.76 -1.54
N THR A 50 4.74 6.97 -1.15
CA THR A 50 3.74 7.75 -1.86
C THR A 50 4.36 9.06 -2.32
N THR A 51 3.96 9.55 -3.49
CA THR A 51 4.40 10.87 -3.96
C THR A 51 3.86 11.98 -3.07
N LYS A 52 4.51 13.15 -3.08
CA LYS A 52 4.11 14.30 -2.27
C LYS A 52 2.64 14.71 -2.45
N ASN A 53 2.10 14.54 -3.65
CA ASN A 53 0.70 14.84 -3.95
C ASN A 53 -0.28 13.72 -3.56
N GLY A 54 0.18 12.58 -3.02
CA GLY A 54 -0.66 11.46 -2.64
C GLY A 54 -1.21 10.63 -3.81
N GLU A 55 -0.94 11.03 -5.06
CA GLU A 55 -1.62 10.46 -6.23
C GLU A 55 -0.97 9.17 -6.73
N VAL A 56 0.33 8.97 -6.48
CA VAL A 56 1.06 7.80 -6.97
C VAL A 56 1.69 7.06 -5.80
N VAL A 57 1.39 5.76 -5.70
CA VAL A 57 1.89 4.85 -4.67
C VAL A 57 2.81 3.83 -5.31
N TYR A 58 4.03 3.71 -4.78
CA TYR A 58 5.02 2.72 -5.13
C TYR A 58 5.02 1.65 -4.03
N THR A 59 4.87 0.39 -4.40
CA THR A 59 4.91 -0.74 -3.46
C THR A 59 5.81 -1.82 -4.03
N VAL A 60 6.74 -2.33 -3.22
CA VAL A 60 7.49 -3.54 -3.55
C VAL A 60 6.69 -4.74 -3.08
N LEU A 61 6.22 -5.54 -4.03
CA LEU A 61 5.50 -6.79 -3.76
C LEU A 61 6.47 -7.92 -3.42
N GLU A 62 5.90 -9.01 -2.91
CA GLU A 62 6.62 -10.27 -2.75
C GLU A 62 7.26 -10.71 -4.07
N GLY A 63 8.50 -11.21 -3.99
CA GLY A 63 9.29 -11.57 -5.17
C GLY A 63 10.00 -10.39 -5.85
N GLY A 64 9.98 -9.19 -5.25
CA GLY A 64 10.74 -8.01 -5.71
C GLY A 64 10.09 -7.23 -6.85
N VAL A 65 8.84 -7.56 -7.20
CA VAL A 65 8.09 -6.84 -8.24
C VAL A 65 7.71 -5.47 -7.71
N VAL A 66 7.98 -4.42 -8.49
CA VAL A 66 7.55 -3.06 -8.14
C VAL A 66 6.20 -2.79 -8.77
N GLU A 67 5.22 -2.42 -7.95
CA GLU A 67 3.91 -1.95 -8.35
C GLU A 67 3.82 -0.43 -8.19
N ILE A 68 3.44 0.26 -9.26
CA ILE A 68 3.13 1.68 -9.27
C ILE A 68 1.63 1.84 -9.50
N ARG A 69 0.92 2.46 -8.56
CA ARG A 69 -0.51 2.76 -8.67
C ARG A 69 -0.73 4.25 -8.77
N ASN A 70 -1.37 4.70 -9.84
CA ASN A 70 -1.85 6.07 -9.95
C ASN A 70 -3.32 6.14 -9.54
N LEU A 71 -3.58 6.68 -8.35
CA LEU A 71 -4.90 6.74 -7.74
C LEU A 71 -5.83 7.75 -8.42
N ARG A 72 -5.27 8.77 -9.09
CA ARG A 72 -6.01 9.78 -9.83
C ARG A 72 -6.61 9.22 -11.11
N TYR A 73 -5.80 8.49 -11.89
CA TYR A 73 -6.21 7.94 -13.18
C TYR A 73 -6.62 6.46 -13.12
N LYS A 74 -6.57 5.84 -11.94
CA LYS A 74 -6.92 4.42 -11.71
C LYS A 74 -6.09 3.47 -12.56
N THR A 75 -4.82 3.80 -12.79
CA THR A 75 -3.90 2.95 -13.54
C THR A 75 -2.93 2.23 -12.60
N VAL A 76 -2.50 1.04 -13.02
CA VAL A 76 -1.53 0.22 -12.30
C VAL A 76 -0.48 -0.26 -13.29
N GLN A 77 0.78 -0.10 -12.92
CA GLN A 77 1.92 -0.64 -13.66
C GLN A 77 2.72 -1.56 -12.74
N ARG A 78 3.17 -2.69 -13.27
CA ARG A 78 4.06 -3.62 -12.57
C ARG A 78 5.27 -3.88 -13.43
N PHE A 79 6.45 -3.83 -12.84
CA PHE A 79 7.67 -4.28 -13.48
C PHE A 79 8.47 -5.12 -12.51
N ASN A 80 9.11 -6.15 -13.05
CA ASN A 80 10.08 -6.92 -12.30
C ASN A 80 11.33 -6.05 -12.15
N THR A 81 11.95 -6.08 -10.98
CA THR A 81 13.32 -5.59 -10.86
C THR A 81 14.22 -6.43 -11.76
N ILE A 82 15.11 -5.78 -12.48
CA ILE A 82 16.14 -6.46 -13.28
C ILE A 82 16.95 -7.31 -12.29
N LYS A 83 16.81 -8.64 -12.35
CA LYS A 83 17.64 -9.52 -11.55
C LYS A 83 19.09 -9.35 -12.04
N PRO A 84 20.10 -9.51 -11.16
CA PRO A 84 21.50 -9.47 -11.57
C PRO A 84 21.82 -10.41 -12.75
N ASN A 85 21.02 -11.46 -12.94
CA ASN A 85 21.19 -12.48 -13.97
C ASN A 85 20.27 -12.30 -15.21
N ASP A 86 19.42 -11.27 -15.26
CA ASP A 86 18.55 -11.02 -16.43
C ASP A 86 19.36 -10.55 -17.66
N ASN A 87 20.57 -10.04 -17.44
CA ASN A 87 21.53 -9.71 -18.50
C ASN A 87 22.35 -10.92 -18.99
N TYR A 88 22.09 -12.14 -18.50
CA TYR A 88 22.81 -13.34 -18.94
C TYR A 88 22.27 -13.79 -20.31
N ARG A 89 22.75 -13.14 -21.37
CA ARG A 89 22.52 -13.59 -22.74
C ARG A 89 23.34 -14.86 -22.96
N SER A 90 22.69 -16.02 -22.97
CA SER A 90 23.29 -17.26 -23.48
C SER A 90 23.90 -16.96 -24.85
N LYS A 91 25.22 -17.09 -24.96
CA LYS A 91 25.90 -17.11 -26.25
C LYS A 91 25.54 -18.38 -27.02
#